data_AF-A0AA97DSQ3-F1
#
_entry.id   AF-A0AA97DSQ3-F1
#
_cell.length_a   1.000
_cell.length_b   1.000
_cell.length_c   1.000
_cell.angle_alpha   90.00
_cell.angle_beta   90.00
_cell.angle_gamma   90.00
#
_symmetry.space_group_name_H-M   'P 1'
#
loop_
_entity.id
_entity.type
_entity.pdbx_description
1 polymer ?
#
loop_
_entity_poly.entity_id
_entity_poly.type
_entity_poly.pdbx_seq_one_letter_code
_entity_poly.pdbx_strand_id
1 'polypeptide(L)'
;MTYIMGETLLTPDFDLRPLLSSDGSLNYGGYSSQTMSAAVAAARSGDNLAAFYTAFAEEMPFIPIAFECGQLIIRKGLIDNFSPAPYNAFAGLEEWTSSGE
;
A
#
# COMPACT_ATOMS: atom_id res chain seq x y z
N MET A 1 23.50 16.19 -4.40
CA MET A 1 23.20 15.01 -3.56
C MET A 1 21.68 14.88 -3.54
N THR A 2 21.10 14.04 -4.40
CA THR A 2 19.64 13.86 -4.46
C THR A 2 19.26 12.86 -3.37
N TYR A 3 18.56 13.34 -2.35
CA TYR A 3 18.07 12.52 -1.26
C TYR A 3 16.88 11.71 -1.79
N ILE A 4 17.08 10.43 -2.11
CA ILE A 4 15.97 9.52 -2.42
C ILE A 4 15.58 8.87 -1.08
N MET A 5 14.48 9.34 -0.50
CA MET A 5 13.82 8.73 0.66
C MET A 5 12.46 8.24 0.17
N GLY A 6 11.95 7.09 0.56
CA GLY A 6 12.41 5.99 1.38
C GLY A 6 11.33 4.92 1.14
N GLU A 7 11.73 3.65 1.06
CA GLU A 7 10.77 2.55 0.90
C GLU A 7 9.68 2.66 1.99
N THR A 8 8.43 2.51 1.58
CA THR A 8 7.27 2.61 2.48
C THR A 8 6.37 1.42 2.25
N LEU A 9 6.02 0.75 3.34
CA LEU A 9 4.94 -0.22 3.35
C LEU A 9 3.61 0.51 3.56
N LEU A 10 2.76 0.54 2.54
CA LEU A 10 1.39 1.01 2.68
C LEU A 10 0.52 -0.08 3.32
N THR A 11 -0.57 0.33 3.96
CA THR A 11 -1.64 -0.57 4.47
C THR A 11 -2.42 -1.24 3.33
N PRO A 12 -3.17 -2.34 3.57
CA PRO A 12 -3.78 -3.12 2.49
C PRO A 12 -4.82 -2.33 1.71
N ASP A 13 -5.43 -1.35 2.37
CA ASP A 13 -6.39 -0.42 1.79
C ASP A 13 -5.73 0.71 0.98
N PHE A 14 -4.40 0.68 0.82
CA PHE A 14 -3.64 1.66 0.05
C PHE A 14 -3.88 3.10 0.54
N ASP A 15 -3.93 3.31 1.86
CA ASP A 15 -4.18 4.63 2.43
C ASP A 15 -2.99 5.58 2.21
N LEU A 16 -3.19 6.56 1.33
CA LEU A 16 -2.16 7.54 0.97
C LEU A 16 -2.12 8.77 1.89
N ARG A 17 -3.02 8.88 2.87
CA ARG A 17 -3.03 10.02 3.82
C ARG A 17 -1.69 10.27 4.53
N PRO A 18 -0.92 9.23 4.95
CA PRO A 18 0.40 9.47 5.55
C PRO A 18 1.37 10.21 4.63
N LEU A 19 1.20 10.13 3.30
CA LEU A 19 2.00 10.81 2.29
C LEU A 19 1.42 12.16 1.87
N LEU A 20 0.09 12.28 1.85
CA LEU A 20 -0.64 13.41 1.27
C LEU A 20 -1.17 14.44 2.28
N SER A 21 -1.20 14.09 3.56
CA SER A 21 -1.66 14.99 4.62
C SER A 21 -0.53 15.87 5.14
N SER A 22 -0.84 17.11 5.51
CA SER A 22 0.13 18.04 6.09
C SER A 22 0.71 17.55 7.43
N ASP A 23 -0.05 16.73 8.16
CA ASP A 23 0.36 16.04 9.40
C ASP A 23 0.73 14.57 9.17
N GLY A 24 0.85 14.14 7.91
CA GLY A 24 1.17 12.77 7.53
C GLY A 24 2.59 12.37 7.96
N SER A 25 2.73 11.20 8.59
CA SER A 25 4.02 10.71 9.10
C SER A 25 5.06 10.42 8.02
N LEU A 26 4.64 10.30 6.76
CA LEU A 26 5.49 10.03 5.60
C LEU A 26 5.61 11.24 4.66
N ASN A 27 5.07 12.40 5.06
CA ASN A 27 5.15 13.63 4.29
C ASN A 27 6.50 14.33 4.48
N TYR A 28 7.57 13.68 4.04
CA TYR A 28 8.93 14.20 4.18
C TYR A 28 9.21 15.42 3.28
N GLY A 29 8.38 15.64 2.26
CA GLY A 29 8.45 16.80 1.37
C GLY A 29 7.74 18.05 1.90
N GLY A 30 7.00 17.96 3.01
CA GLY A 30 6.21 19.08 3.55
C GLY A 30 5.05 19.50 2.63
N TYR A 31 4.52 18.58 1.84
CA TYR A 31 3.39 18.82 0.94
C TYR A 31 2.13 19.20 1.73
N SER A 32 1.35 20.17 1.24
CA SER A 32 0.09 20.57 1.86
C SER A 32 -0.82 21.19 0.80
N SER A 33 -2.02 20.63 0.66
CA SER A 33 -3.01 21.10 -0.30
C SER A 33 -4.43 20.83 0.19
N GLN A 34 -5.22 21.90 0.29
CA GLN A 34 -6.61 21.79 0.70
C GLN A 34 -7.48 21.09 -0.37
N THR A 35 -7.14 21.27 -1.66
CA THR A 35 -7.77 20.56 -2.78
C THR A 35 -7.53 19.06 -2.66
N MET A 36 -6.28 18.65 -2.46
CA MET A 36 -5.93 17.25 -2.25
C MET A 36 -6.62 16.65 -1.01
N SER A 37 -6.63 17.38 0.12
CA SER A 37 -7.31 16.90 1.33
C SER A 37 -8.80 16.65 1.11
N ALA A 38 -9.49 17.55 0.40
CA ALA A 38 -10.91 17.38 0.06
C ALA A 38 -11.13 16.20 -0.91
N ALA A 39 -10.25 16.04 -1.89
CA ALA A 39 -10.33 14.96 -2.86
C ALA A 39 -10.09 13.58 -2.21
N VAL A 40 -9.12 13.46 -1.30
CA VAL A 40 -8.88 12.24 -0.51
C VAL A 40 -10.10 11.90 0.36
N ALA A 41 -10.72 12.90 1.00
CA ALA A 41 -11.92 12.67 1.81
C ALA A 41 -13.10 12.14 0.96
N ALA A 42 -13.35 12.72 -0.22
CA ALA A 42 -14.40 12.29 -1.14
C ALA A 42 -14.12 10.93 -1.80
N ALA A 43 -12.85 10.61 -2.07
CA ALA A 43 -12.48 9.29 -2.58
C ALA A 43 -12.79 8.19 -1.55
N ARG A 44 -12.57 8.47 -0.25
CA ARG A 44 -12.84 7.51 0.84
C ARG A 44 -14.32 7.27 1.12
N SER A 45 -15.19 8.23 0.83
CA SER A 45 -16.65 8.00 0.89
C SER A 45 -17.17 7.17 -0.29
N GLY A 46 -16.32 6.93 -1.31
CA GLY A 46 -16.70 6.25 -2.56
C GLY A 46 -17.37 7.17 -3.58
N ASP A 47 -17.52 8.47 -3.27
CA ASP A 47 -18.34 9.38 -4.08
C ASP A 47 -17.60 9.94 -5.29
N ASN A 48 -16.26 10.08 -5.25
CA ASN A 48 -15.53 10.76 -6.34
C ASN A 48 -14.04 10.44 -6.44
N LEU A 49 -13.70 9.23 -6.89
CA LEU A 49 -12.31 8.83 -7.12
C LEU A 49 -11.65 9.61 -8.28
N ALA A 50 -12.44 10.08 -9.25
CA ALA A 50 -11.94 10.85 -10.39
C ALA A 50 -11.31 12.18 -9.95
N ALA A 51 -11.94 12.90 -9.02
CA ALA A 51 -11.39 14.15 -8.49
C ALA A 51 -10.04 13.94 -7.78
N PHE A 52 -9.87 12.81 -7.09
CA PHE A 52 -8.59 12.44 -6.50
C PHE A 52 -7.51 12.23 -7.57
N TYR A 53 -7.79 11.48 -8.63
CA TYR A 53 -6.82 11.27 -9.71
C TYR A 53 -6.45 12.56 -10.44
N THR A 54 -7.43 13.45 -10.69
CA THR A 54 -7.16 14.76 -11.29
C THR A 54 -6.24 15.60 -10.41
N ALA A 55 -6.58 15.77 -9.13
CA ALA A 55 -5.75 16.54 -8.19
C ALA A 55 -4.34 15.93 -8.06
N PHE A 56 -4.22 14.60 -8.03
CA PHE A 56 -2.93 13.92 -7.96
C PHE A 56 -2.07 14.17 -9.21
N ALA A 57 -2.67 14.09 -10.40
CA ALA A 57 -1.97 14.34 -11.65
C ALA A 57 -1.55 15.81 -11.83
N GLU A 58 -2.34 16.76 -11.30
CA GLU A 58 -2.03 18.19 -11.36
C GLU A 58 -0.96 18.61 -10.35
N GLU A 59 -1.03 18.11 -9.12
CA GLU A 59 -0.15 18.54 -8.03
C GLU A 59 1.12 17.69 -7.89
N MET A 60 1.08 16.42 -8.32
CA MET A 60 2.21 15.47 -8.31
C MET A 60 3.04 15.51 -7.00
N PRO A 61 2.42 15.25 -5.84
CA PRO A 61 3.05 15.43 -4.53
C PRO A 61 4.28 14.54 -4.30
N PHE A 62 4.32 13.38 -4.96
CA PHE A 62 5.45 12.48 -4.99
C PHE A 62 5.45 11.68 -6.29
N ILE A 63 6.61 11.08 -6.62
CA ILE A 63 6.76 10.24 -7.81
C ILE A 63 6.98 8.80 -7.37
N PRO A 64 6.02 7.88 -7.63
CA PRO A 64 6.25 6.45 -7.45
C PRO A 64 7.37 5.98 -8.39
N ILE A 65 8.41 5.34 -7.86
CA ILE A 65 9.53 4.82 -8.66
C ILE A 65 9.29 3.36 -9.04
N ALA A 66 8.87 2.54 -8.07
CA ALA A 66 8.58 1.13 -8.25
C ALA A 66 7.58 0.64 -7.20
N PHE A 67 6.88 -0.44 -7.53
CA PHE A 67 6.11 -1.24 -6.57
C PHE A 67 6.82 -2.58 -6.41
N GLU A 68 7.06 -2.99 -5.17
CA GLU A 68 7.52 -4.34 -4.89
C GLU A 68 6.31 -5.29 -4.77
N CYS A 69 6.42 -6.46 -5.38
CA CYS A 69 5.46 -7.54 -5.23
C CYS A 69 6.19 -8.79 -4.78
N GLY A 70 5.99 -9.19 -3.52
CA GLY A 70 6.52 -10.45 -2.99
C GLY A 70 5.77 -11.64 -3.58
N GLN A 71 6.50 -12.70 -3.95
CA GLN A 71 5.92 -13.97 -4.40
C GLN A 71 6.42 -15.11 -3.52
N LEU A 72 5.51 -16.00 -3.12
CA LEU A 72 5.83 -17.25 -2.43
C LEU A 72 5.50 -18.41 -3.36
N ILE A 73 6.47 -19.30 -3.58
CA ILE A 73 6.34 -20.46 -4.47
C ILE A 73 6.42 -21.73 -3.63
N ILE A 74 5.37 -22.55 -3.69
CA ILE A 74 5.27 -23.82 -2.97
C ILE A 74 5.06 -24.94 -3.99
N ARG A 75 5.77 -26.07 -3.80
CA ARG A 75 5.58 -27.26 -4.62
C ARG A 75 4.18 -27.84 -4.37
N LYS A 76 3.44 -28.14 -5.43
CA LYS A 76 2.14 -28.82 -5.33
C LYS A 76 2.27 -30.12 -4.52
N GLY A 77 1.42 -30.27 -3.51
CA GLY A 77 1.41 -31.44 -2.61
C GLY A 77 2.49 -31.46 -1.53
N LEU A 78 3.24 -30.36 -1.35
CA LEU A 78 4.19 -30.24 -0.23
C LEU A 78 3.49 -29.81 1.07
N ILE A 79 2.51 -28.91 0.95
CA ILE A 79 1.80 -28.29 2.07
C ILE A 79 0.31 -28.28 1.74
N ASP A 80 -0.49 -28.82 2.67
CA ASP A 80 -1.94 -28.70 2.71
C ASP A 80 -2.34 -27.57 3.68
N ASN A 81 -3.56 -27.04 3.56
CA ASN A 81 -4.07 -25.90 4.34
C ASN A 81 -3.30 -24.57 4.18
N PHE A 82 -2.58 -24.39 3.06
CA PHE A 82 -1.91 -23.12 2.77
C PHE A 82 -2.92 -22.00 2.49
N SER A 83 -3.06 -21.05 3.43
CA SER A 83 -3.99 -19.91 3.36
C SER A 83 -3.32 -18.61 3.82
N PRO A 84 -2.50 -17.96 2.97
CA PRO A 84 -1.79 -16.73 3.31
C PRO A 84 -2.75 -15.55 3.54
N ALA A 85 -2.34 -14.60 4.39
CA ALA A 85 -3.06 -13.36 4.68
C ALA A 85 -2.26 -12.12 4.23
N PRO A 86 -2.88 -10.93 4.09
CA PRO A 86 -2.14 -9.69 3.82
C PRO A 86 -0.98 -9.48 4.80
N TYR A 87 0.23 -9.26 4.26
CA TYR A 87 1.51 -9.18 5.00
C TYR A 87 1.93 -10.40 5.83
N ASN A 88 1.23 -11.52 5.72
CA ASN A 88 1.61 -12.75 6.39
C ASN A 88 1.41 -13.95 5.47
N ALA A 89 2.45 -14.27 4.70
CA ALA A 89 2.47 -15.45 3.85
C ALA A 89 2.47 -16.78 4.65
N PHE A 90 2.77 -16.73 5.94
CA PHE A 90 2.80 -17.89 6.86
C PHE A 90 1.62 -17.88 7.83
N ALA A 91 0.51 -17.23 7.46
CA ALA A 91 -0.70 -17.27 8.28
C ALA A 91 -1.21 -18.71 8.45
N GLY A 92 -1.58 -19.06 9.68
CA GLY A 92 -2.06 -20.40 10.04
C GLY A 92 -1.00 -21.49 9.91
N LEU A 93 0.29 -21.16 10.07
CA LEU A 93 1.41 -22.11 9.95
C LEU A 93 1.22 -23.37 10.80
N GLU A 94 0.57 -23.25 11.96
CA GLU A 94 0.21 -24.33 12.88
C GLU A 94 -0.81 -25.34 12.31
N GLU A 95 -1.58 -24.93 11.30
CA GLU A 95 -2.56 -25.79 10.60
C GLU A 95 -1.96 -26.46 9.36
N TRP A 96 -0.73 -26.09 8.98
CA TRP A 96 -0.07 -26.62 7.80
C TRP A 96 0.34 -28.07 8.04
N THR A 97 0.00 -28.93 7.10
CA THR A 97 0.40 -30.33 7.12
C THR A 97 1.12 -30.69 5.83
N SER A 98 2.02 -31.67 5.88
CA SER A 98 2.60 -32.28 4.69
C SER A 98 2.06 -33.69 4.55
N SER A 99 1.57 -34.06 3.36
CA SER A 99 1.03 -35.39 3.07
C SER A 99 2.13 -36.48 2.94
N GLY A 100 3.23 -36.33 3.68
CA GLY A 100 4.45 -37.12 3.59
C GLY A 100 4.95 -37.63 4.95
N GLU A 101 4.07 -38.28 5.71
CA GLU A 101 4.36 -39.43 6.60
C GLU A 101 3.19 -40.42 6.54
#